data_AF-A0A7C5PBH5-F1
#
_entry.id   AF-A0A7C5PBH5-F1
#
_cell.length_a   1.000
_cell.length_b   1.000
_cell.length_c   1.000
_cell.angle_alpha   90.00
_cell.angle_beta   90.00
_cell.angle_gamma   90.00
#
_symmetry.space_group_name_H-M   'P 1'
#
loop_
_entity.id
_entity.type
_entity.pdbx_description
1 polymer ?
#
loop_
_entity_poly.entity_id
_entity_poly.type
_entity_poly.pdbx_seq_one_letter_code
_entity_poly.pdbx_strand_id
1 'polypeptide(L)'
;MNAESDNTGLSLDELKITPQWTRAPVPSFEHHPDEKPEARRDRGPRPPRENRPPRGRERRPPRDRRPPSPERRPAAPPQPAPVEVTFLPEDTGFAAMVATIKQSPRAYSLFDIAKLILNKPERHVVVLRRLPGADGQPAPLHLAVADGEPFLTPEEALRHALRRHGEKIFQTEKKPVDPPKGNFTFVNRCGITGVWLGPPNHHEYQATLVRHHQSRLRHMPFSEFQARIQTVRDEAAIKAWLESKSFVTEFQCRLDAAPVKFTTREALEKHVRDTHLDQIVTTATDYRISGPASRQLAHPGIAEAVRQAWLNERRFPLKTATHVSDRLRAAGLHFFKYRKAITCVTTVKPKRFETLASMSERVQAIVHFLRTHKNAGRKQLLAALVPAQPEDGVLADLHWLIAEGHVVEFADGKLWALDDKPPIPPAAEKPPEPPPAPATVASAGEGAAPAAPPPVTAAEPAPPPTDPATAPQS
;
A
#
# COMPACT_ATOMS: atom_id res chain seq x y z
N MET A 1 -30.55 14.32 -30.96
CA MET A 1 -29.91 15.35 -30.12
C MET A 1 -29.53 14.67 -28.82
N ASN A 2 -28.24 14.62 -28.49
CA ASN A 2 -27.78 13.97 -27.27
C ASN A 2 -27.81 14.99 -26.13
N ALA A 3 -28.31 14.59 -24.97
CA ALA A 3 -28.17 15.36 -23.73
C ALA A 3 -27.22 14.57 -22.82
N GLU A 4 -26.11 15.20 -22.44
CA GLU A 4 -25.13 14.64 -21.52
C GLU A 4 -25.69 14.54 -20.10
N SER A 5 -25.33 13.45 -19.41
CA SER A 5 -25.78 13.15 -18.06
C SER A 5 -24.65 13.43 -17.06
N ASP A 6 -24.67 14.61 -16.44
CA ASP A 6 -23.72 14.96 -15.39
C ASP A 6 -23.96 14.14 -14.11
N ASN A 7 -22.95 13.32 -13.77
CA ASN A 7 -22.93 12.47 -12.59
C ASN A 7 -22.21 13.18 -11.43
N THR A 8 -22.87 14.19 -10.83
CA THR A 8 -22.37 14.88 -9.64
C THR A 8 -22.63 14.07 -8.37
N GLY A 9 -21.68 13.20 -8.03
CA GLY A 9 -21.61 12.58 -6.70
C GLY A 9 -21.29 13.62 -5.63
N LEU A 10 -22.27 13.98 -4.79
CA LEU A 10 -22.13 14.98 -3.73
C LEU A 10 -21.07 14.59 -2.69
N SER A 11 -20.34 15.60 -2.17
CA SER A 11 -19.24 15.39 -1.22
C SER A 11 -19.73 14.98 0.18
N LEU A 12 -18.89 14.22 0.88
CA LEU A 12 -19.08 13.88 2.30
C LEU A 12 -18.84 15.06 3.26
N ASP A 13 -18.38 16.21 2.76
CA ASP A 13 -18.05 17.39 3.58
C ASP A 13 -19.29 18.15 4.12
N GLU A 14 -20.47 18.00 3.51
CA GLU A 14 -21.71 18.67 3.96
C GLU A 14 -22.44 17.95 5.11
N LEU A 15 -22.10 16.68 5.38
CA LEU A 15 -22.64 15.94 6.52
C LEU A 15 -21.82 16.25 7.77
N LYS A 16 -22.44 16.96 8.72
CA LYS A 16 -21.88 17.50 9.99
C LYS A 16 -21.18 16.43 10.88
N ILE A 17 -19.96 16.03 10.52
CA ILE A 17 -19.17 15.00 11.22
C ILE A 17 -17.72 15.51 11.42
N THR A 18 -17.54 16.63 12.14
CA THR A 18 -16.21 17.13 12.53
C THR A 18 -16.20 17.71 13.96
N PRO A 19 -15.21 17.35 14.81
CA PRO A 19 -15.01 17.99 16.12
C PRO A 19 -14.33 19.36 15.99
N GLN A 20 -14.50 20.23 16.98
CA GLN A 20 -14.27 21.68 16.86
C GLN A 20 -12.83 22.15 16.60
N TRP A 21 -11.81 21.31 16.80
CA TRP A 21 -10.39 21.71 16.66
C TRP A 21 -9.89 21.79 15.20
N THR A 22 -10.70 21.40 14.22
CA THR A 22 -10.33 21.50 12.78
C THR A 22 -10.75 22.82 12.11
N ARG A 23 -11.16 23.84 12.88
CA ARG A 23 -11.58 25.14 12.35
C ARG A 23 -10.44 26.17 12.33
N ALA A 24 -9.64 26.12 11.27
CA ALA A 24 -8.91 27.28 10.78
C ALA A 24 -9.53 27.70 9.42
N PRO A 25 -9.80 28.99 9.16
CA PRO A 25 -10.39 29.42 7.91
C PRO A 25 -9.34 29.38 6.80
N VAL A 26 -9.65 28.68 5.71
CA VAL A 26 -8.86 28.68 4.47
C VAL A 26 -9.83 28.94 3.31
N PRO A 27 -9.53 29.83 2.34
CA PRO A 27 -10.46 30.14 1.27
C PRO A 27 -10.75 28.93 0.37
N SER A 28 -11.97 28.90 -0.18
CA SER A 28 -12.39 27.95 -1.21
C SER A 28 -11.49 28.05 -2.44
N PHE A 29 -10.72 26.99 -2.72
CA PHE A 29 -9.76 26.97 -3.81
C PHE A 29 -10.37 26.53 -5.14
N GLU A 30 -11.33 27.32 -5.63
CA GLU A 30 -11.58 27.40 -7.07
C GLU A 30 -10.70 28.52 -7.63
N HIS A 31 -9.92 28.22 -8.68
CA HIS A 31 -8.87 29.05 -9.31
C HIS A 31 -7.55 29.23 -8.54
N HIS A 32 -6.53 28.45 -8.94
CA HIS A 32 -5.12 28.89 -8.88
C HIS A 32 -4.76 29.52 -10.23
N PRO A 33 -4.45 30.83 -10.30
CA PRO A 33 -4.04 31.46 -11.54
C PRO A 33 -2.52 31.34 -11.73
N ASP A 34 -2.00 30.16 -12.09
CA ASP A 34 -0.61 30.03 -12.58
C ASP A 34 -0.27 28.77 -13.42
N GLU A 35 -1.27 28.00 -13.88
CA GLU A 35 -1.06 27.10 -15.03
C GLU A 35 -1.40 27.86 -16.32
N LYS A 36 -0.36 28.25 -17.08
CA LYS A 36 -0.55 28.73 -18.46
C LYS A 36 -0.95 27.56 -19.35
N PRO A 37 -2.15 27.52 -19.93
CA PRO A 37 -2.46 26.57 -20.99
C PRO A 37 -1.59 26.93 -22.19
N GLU A 38 -0.95 25.94 -22.82
CA GLU A 38 -0.28 26.19 -24.09
C GLU A 38 -1.30 26.71 -25.10
N ALA A 39 -1.10 27.96 -25.55
CA ALA A 39 -2.00 28.58 -26.50
C ALA A 39 -1.98 27.79 -27.82
N ARG A 40 -3.02 26.99 -28.04
CA ARG A 40 -3.48 26.61 -29.38
C ARG A 40 -3.79 27.91 -30.12
N ARG A 41 -2.78 28.48 -30.78
CA ARG A 41 -2.95 29.62 -31.66
C ARG A 41 -3.96 29.24 -32.74
N ASP A 42 -5.07 29.98 -32.77
CA ASP A 42 -6.03 29.97 -33.86
C ASP A 42 -5.32 30.00 -35.22
N ARG A 43 -5.46 28.90 -35.95
CA ARG A 43 -5.37 28.95 -37.41
C ARG A 43 -6.77 29.21 -37.92
N GLY A 44 -7.09 30.49 -38.08
CA GLY A 44 -8.29 30.91 -38.80
C GLY A 44 -8.32 30.34 -40.23
N PRO A 45 -9.48 30.38 -40.92
CA PRO A 45 -9.66 29.78 -42.22
C PRO A 45 -8.64 30.29 -43.24
N ARG A 46 -8.00 29.37 -43.96
CA ARG A 46 -7.00 29.69 -44.97
C ARG A 46 -7.70 30.09 -46.27
N PRO A 47 -7.50 31.30 -46.81
CA PRO A 47 -8.11 31.69 -48.09
C PRO A 47 -7.54 30.87 -49.27
N PRO A 48 -8.25 30.80 -50.41
CA PRO A 48 -7.83 30.01 -51.57
C PRO A 48 -6.48 30.46 -52.13
N ARG A 49 -5.69 29.52 -52.62
CA ARG A 49 -4.41 29.80 -53.30
C ARG A 49 -4.66 30.00 -54.78
N GLU A 50 -4.54 31.24 -55.23
CA GLU A 50 -4.49 31.58 -56.66
C GLU A 50 -3.04 31.90 -57.11
N ASN A 51 -2.81 31.83 -58.42
CA ASN A 51 -1.50 31.71 -59.07
C ASN A 51 -0.49 32.85 -58.78
N ARG A 52 0.77 32.49 -58.46
CA ARG A 52 1.98 33.24 -58.90
C ARG A 52 3.26 32.36 -58.93
N PRO A 53 4.28 32.72 -59.74
CA PRO A 53 5.24 31.76 -60.30
C PRO A 53 6.51 31.54 -59.43
N PRO A 54 7.31 30.48 -59.72
CA PRO A 54 8.53 30.20 -58.97
C PRO A 54 9.68 31.14 -59.35
N ARG A 55 10.38 31.67 -58.35
CA ARG A 55 11.76 32.17 -58.50
C ARG A 55 12.69 31.38 -57.59
N GLY A 56 13.86 31.05 -58.12
CA GLY A 56 14.74 30.00 -57.59
C GLY A 56 15.28 30.26 -56.19
N ARG A 57 15.59 29.17 -55.48
CA ARG A 57 16.37 29.21 -54.24
C ARG A 57 17.72 28.57 -54.46
N GLU A 58 18.76 29.38 -54.32
CA GLU A 58 20.15 28.91 -54.22
C GLU A 58 20.30 28.00 -53.00
N ARG A 59 21.08 26.93 -53.16
CA ARG A 59 21.29 25.92 -52.13
C ARG A 59 22.37 26.39 -51.14
N ARG A 60 21.97 26.93 -49.98
CA ARG A 60 22.87 26.95 -48.80
C ARG A 60 22.95 25.52 -48.20
N PRO A 61 24.15 25.01 -47.87
CA PRO A 61 24.28 23.67 -47.31
C PRO A 61 23.69 23.58 -45.89
N PRO A 62 23.18 22.41 -45.45
CA PRO A 62 22.58 22.26 -44.13
C PRO A 62 23.65 22.34 -43.04
N ARG A 63 23.42 23.18 -42.03
CA ARG A 63 24.21 23.18 -40.79
C ARG A 63 23.85 21.95 -39.98
N ASP A 64 24.85 21.15 -39.60
CA ASP A 64 24.66 19.88 -38.90
C ASP A 64 23.77 20.02 -37.67
N ARG A 65 22.59 19.40 -37.73
CA ARG A 65 21.71 19.27 -36.59
C ARG A 65 22.26 18.18 -35.69
N ARG A 66 23.05 18.59 -34.70
CA ARG A 66 23.43 17.77 -33.54
C ARG A 66 22.18 16.99 -33.07
N PRO A 67 22.23 15.66 -32.94
CA PRO A 67 21.06 14.88 -32.52
C PRO A 67 20.51 15.42 -31.20
N PRO A 68 19.18 15.45 -30.99
CA PRO A 68 18.65 15.76 -29.67
C PRO A 68 19.25 14.77 -28.68
N SER A 69 19.80 15.30 -27.58
CA SER A 69 20.34 14.48 -26.50
C SER A 69 19.24 13.52 -26.06
N PRO A 70 19.51 12.20 -25.89
CA PRO A 70 18.46 11.26 -25.53
C PRO A 70 17.86 11.70 -24.19
N GLU A 71 16.61 12.18 -24.25
CA GLU A 71 15.83 12.49 -23.07
C GLU A 71 15.89 11.27 -22.16
N ARG A 72 16.29 11.47 -20.89
CA ARG A 72 16.33 10.40 -19.90
C ARG A 72 14.91 9.89 -19.70
N ARG A 73 14.53 8.90 -20.51
CA ARG A 73 13.27 8.18 -20.39
C ARG A 73 13.16 7.76 -18.92
N PRO A 74 12.09 8.16 -18.20
CA PRO A 74 11.94 7.77 -16.80
C PRO A 74 12.13 6.27 -16.67
N ALA A 75 12.93 5.85 -15.69
CA ALA A 75 13.15 4.43 -15.44
C ALA A 75 11.78 3.75 -15.31
N ALA A 76 11.60 2.61 -15.97
CA ALA A 76 10.35 1.86 -15.87
C ALA A 76 10.04 1.61 -14.38
N PRO A 77 8.76 1.72 -13.96
CA PRO A 77 8.40 1.49 -12.57
C PRO A 77 8.92 0.11 -12.12
N PRO A 78 9.40 -0.02 -10.87
CA PRO A 78 9.89 -1.28 -10.35
C PRO A 78 8.81 -2.35 -10.48
N GLN A 79 9.19 -3.61 -10.70
CA GLN A 79 8.21 -4.69 -10.74
C GLN A 79 7.65 -4.92 -9.33
N PRO A 80 6.33 -5.17 -9.17
CA PRO A 80 5.74 -5.45 -7.88
C PRO A 80 6.34 -6.74 -7.29
N ALA A 81 6.65 -6.72 -6.00
CA ALA A 81 7.11 -7.89 -5.27
C ALA A 81 6.00 -8.96 -5.17
N PRO A 82 6.35 -10.26 -5.06
CA PRO A 82 5.39 -11.35 -4.88
C PRO A 82 4.86 -11.37 -3.43
N VAL A 83 4.07 -10.35 -3.08
CA VAL A 83 3.44 -10.19 -1.76
C VAL A 83 1.94 -10.00 -1.92
N GLU A 84 1.15 -10.67 -1.09
CA GLU A 84 -0.23 -10.30 -0.86
C GLU A 84 -0.29 -9.08 0.05
N VAL A 85 -1.14 -8.13 -0.34
CA VAL A 85 -1.40 -6.89 0.39
C VAL A 85 -2.88 -6.86 0.75
N THR A 86 -3.16 -6.74 2.05
CA THR A 86 -4.53 -6.65 2.59
C THR A 86 -4.69 -5.38 3.40
N PHE A 87 -5.74 -4.61 3.11
CA PHE A 87 -6.09 -3.40 3.87
C PHE A 87 -7.12 -3.77 4.93
N LEU A 88 -6.78 -3.54 6.19
CA LEU A 88 -7.69 -3.69 7.33
C LEU A 88 -7.98 -2.31 7.92
N PRO A 89 -9.20 -2.05 8.43
CA PRO A 89 -9.46 -0.80 9.13
C PRO A 89 -8.63 -0.72 10.42
N GLU A 90 -8.13 0.48 10.73
CA GLU A 90 -7.46 0.77 12.00
C GLU A 90 -8.47 0.70 13.16
N ASP A 91 -8.10 0.07 14.27
CA ASP A 91 -9.03 -0.39 15.30
C ASP A 91 -9.77 0.75 16.02
N THR A 92 -9.05 1.82 16.36
CA THR A 92 -9.55 2.97 17.12
C THR A 92 -10.57 3.77 16.29
N GLY A 93 -10.19 4.13 15.06
CA GLY A 93 -11.04 4.83 14.10
C GLY A 93 -12.22 3.98 13.64
N PHE A 94 -12.05 2.66 13.54
CA PHE A 94 -13.15 1.75 13.24
C PHE A 94 -14.16 1.66 14.38
N ALA A 95 -13.71 1.56 15.63
CA ALA A 95 -14.58 1.55 16.80
C ALA A 95 -15.39 2.86 16.90
N ALA A 96 -14.75 4.01 16.68
CA ALA A 96 -15.42 5.30 16.61
C ALA A 96 -16.46 5.37 15.47
N MET A 97 -16.12 4.88 14.26
CA MET A 97 -17.05 4.81 13.14
C MET A 97 -18.26 3.92 13.43
N VAL A 98 -18.06 2.76 14.07
CA VAL A 98 -19.14 1.86 14.51
C VAL A 98 -20.03 2.55 15.54
N ALA A 99 -19.45 3.27 16.50
CA ALA A 99 -20.22 4.04 17.48
C ALA A 99 -21.06 5.14 16.81
N THR A 100 -20.52 5.83 15.79
CA THR A 100 -21.28 6.82 15.00
C THR A 100 -22.41 6.17 14.20
N ILE A 101 -22.18 5.02 13.55
CA ILE A 101 -23.24 4.27 12.86
C ILE A 101 -24.36 3.89 13.85
N LYS A 102 -23.99 3.51 15.09
CA LYS A 102 -24.95 3.18 16.16
C LYS A 102 -25.83 4.34 16.65
N GLN A 103 -25.46 5.60 16.37
CA GLN A 103 -26.26 6.78 16.75
C GLN A 103 -27.43 7.05 15.79
N SER A 104 -27.54 6.33 14.68
CA SER A 104 -28.56 6.59 13.65
C SER A 104 -29.18 5.29 13.11
N PRO A 105 -30.48 5.28 12.74
CA PRO A 105 -31.08 4.16 12.01
C PRO A 105 -30.63 4.08 10.53
N ARG A 106 -29.80 5.03 10.07
CA ARG A 106 -29.38 5.13 8.67
C ARG A 106 -28.64 3.89 8.16
N ALA A 107 -28.91 3.56 6.91
CA ALA A 107 -28.21 2.52 6.17
C ALA A 107 -27.05 3.09 5.35
N TYR A 108 -25.93 2.35 5.39
CA TYR A 108 -24.70 2.66 4.69
C TYR A 108 -24.34 1.50 3.76
N SER A 109 -23.92 1.79 2.54
CA SER A 109 -23.36 0.78 1.63
C SER A 109 -22.04 0.26 2.18
N LEU A 110 -21.88 -1.06 2.26
CA LEU A 110 -20.65 -1.70 2.76
C LEU A 110 -19.42 -1.27 1.94
N PHE A 111 -19.61 -1.08 0.64
CA PHE A 111 -18.55 -0.64 -0.27
C PHE A 111 -18.15 0.83 -0.03
N ASP A 112 -19.09 1.68 0.38
CA ASP A 112 -18.78 3.08 0.65
C ASP A 112 -18.12 3.25 2.03
N ILE A 113 -18.46 2.39 3.02
CA ILE A 113 -17.66 2.23 4.25
C ILE A 113 -16.22 1.81 3.92
N ALA A 114 -16.05 0.79 3.06
CA ALA A 114 -14.71 0.31 2.67
C ALA A 114 -13.89 1.39 1.91
N LYS A 115 -14.51 2.14 1.00
CA LYS A 115 -13.88 3.32 0.36
C LYS A 115 -13.49 4.39 1.39
N LEU A 116 -14.36 4.69 2.37
CA LEU A 116 -14.09 5.68 3.41
C LEU A 116 -12.82 5.34 4.22
N ILE A 117 -12.58 4.05 4.47
CA ILE A 117 -11.37 3.51 5.09
C ILE A 117 -10.15 3.64 4.16
N LEU A 118 -10.26 3.27 2.88
CA LEU A 118 -9.15 3.30 1.91
C LEU A 118 -8.75 4.73 1.48
N ASN A 119 -9.65 5.70 1.58
CA ASN A 119 -9.45 7.08 1.14
C ASN A 119 -8.37 7.83 1.94
N LYS A 120 -8.18 7.50 3.23
CA LYS A 120 -7.17 8.13 4.10
C LYS A 120 -6.23 7.06 4.68
N PRO A 121 -4.90 7.22 4.57
CA PRO A 121 -3.96 6.22 5.06
C PRO A 121 -4.03 6.01 6.58
N GLU A 122 -4.42 7.04 7.34
CA GLU A 122 -4.55 6.98 8.80
C GLU A 122 -5.71 6.06 9.26
N ARG A 123 -6.64 5.70 8.36
CA ARG A 123 -7.81 4.87 8.68
C ARG A 123 -7.59 3.38 8.47
N HIS A 124 -6.43 2.96 7.97
CA HIS A 124 -6.14 1.56 7.69
C HIS A 124 -4.73 1.13 8.08
N VAL A 125 -4.63 -0.15 8.41
CA VAL A 125 -3.39 -0.91 8.57
C VAL A 125 -3.24 -1.79 7.33
N VAL A 126 -2.03 -1.84 6.78
CA VAL A 126 -1.66 -2.72 5.68
C VAL A 126 -1.03 -3.98 6.28
N VAL A 127 -1.55 -5.13 5.90
CA VAL A 127 -0.95 -6.44 6.20
C VAL A 127 -0.25 -6.94 4.95
N LEU A 128 1.03 -7.26 5.09
CA LEU A 128 1.85 -7.87 4.05
C LEU A 128 2.10 -9.33 4.40
N ARG A 129 1.88 -10.20 3.41
CA ARG A 129 2.26 -11.63 3.43
C ARG A 129 2.99 -11.93 2.15
N ARG A 130 3.94 -12.87 2.16
CA ARG A 130 4.55 -13.34 0.91
C ARG A 130 3.58 -14.26 0.18
N LEU A 131 3.56 -14.19 -1.15
CA LEU A 131 2.81 -15.18 -1.94
C LEU A 131 3.52 -16.55 -1.86
N PRO A 132 2.77 -17.66 -1.97
CA PRO A 132 3.35 -18.99 -2.06
C PRO A 132 4.40 -19.10 -3.18
N GLY A 133 5.53 -19.75 -2.89
CA GLY A 133 6.54 -20.09 -3.89
C GLY A 133 6.12 -21.29 -4.75
N ALA A 134 7.06 -21.79 -5.56
CA ALA A 134 6.87 -23.01 -6.34
C ALA A 134 6.57 -24.24 -5.46
N ASP A 135 7.11 -24.26 -4.24
CA ASP A 135 6.93 -25.30 -3.23
C ASP A 135 5.59 -25.19 -2.46
N GLY A 136 4.69 -24.29 -2.87
CA GLY A 136 3.36 -24.10 -2.28
C GLY A 136 3.33 -23.41 -0.92
N GLN A 137 4.48 -23.21 -0.25
CA GLN A 137 4.58 -22.51 1.02
C GLN A 137 5.00 -21.04 0.83
N PRO A 138 4.40 -20.09 1.58
CA PRO A 138 4.85 -18.71 1.60
C PRO A 138 6.11 -18.57 2.47
N ALA A 139 7.25 -18.23 1.86
CA ALA A 139 8.45 -17.90 2.62
C ALA A 139 8.22 -16.63 3.48
N PRO A 140 8.93 -16.45 4.62
CA PRO A 140 8.74 -15.26 5.45
C PRO A 140 9.20 -13.97 4.75
N LEU A 141 8.78 -12.83 5.30
CA LEU A 141 9.41 -11.54 5.09
C LEU A 141 10.57 -11.37 6.08
N HIS A 142 11.62 -10.67 5.66
CA HIS A 142 12.78 -10.35 6.49
C HIS A 142 12.69 -8.89 6.92
N LEU A 143 12.65 -8.62 8.22
CA LEU A 143 12.52 -7.27 8.77
C LEU A 143 13.85 -6.80 9.32
N ALA A 144 14.26 -5.57 8.99
CA ALA A 144 15.42 -4.94 9.63
C ALA A 144 15.05 -4.52 11.06
N VAL A 145 15.71 -5.06 12.08
CA VAL A 145 15.37 -4.85 13.50
C VAL A 145 15.46 -3.37 13.92
N ALA A 146 16.30 -2.58 13.25
CA ALA A 146 16.56 -1.18 13.60
C ALA A 146 15.44 -0.17 13.25
N ASP A 147 14.56 -0.49 12.29
CA ASP A 147 13.43 0.35 11.85
C ASP A 147 12.15 -0.43 11.49
N GLY A 148 12.21 -1.76 11.51
CA GLY A 148 11.10 -2.65 11.17
C GLY A 148 10.83 -2.79 9.67
N GLU A 149 11.67 -2.24 8.78
CA GLU A 149 11.36 -2.25 7.34
C GLU A 149 11.41 -3.67 6.72
N PRO A 150 10.43 -4.04 5.86
CA PRO A 150 10.32 -5.37 5.27
C PRO A 150 11.08 -5.54 3.94
N PHE A 151 11.71 -6.70 3.78
CA PHE A 151 12.48 -7.12 2.61
C PHE A 151 12.19 -8.58 2.22
N LEU A 152 12.53 -8.98 0.99
CA LEU A 152 12.29 -10.32 0.47
C LEU A 152 13.43 -11.30 0.78
N THR A 153 14.61 -10.79 1.13
CA THR A 153 15.79 -11.60 1.47
C THR A 153 16.50 -11.02 2.69
N PRO A 154 17.21 -11.83 3.48
CA PRO A 154 17.97 -11.32 4.63
C PRO A 154 19.12 -10.42 4.19
N GLU A 155 19.69 -10.64 3.00
CA GLU A 155 20.75 -9.81 2.44
C GLU A 155 20.28 -8.40 2.04
N GLU A 156 19.02 -8.23 1.67
CA GLU A 156 18.43 -6.90 1.42
C GLU A 156 18.23 -6.14 2.73
N ALA A 157 17.68 -6.80 3.75
CA ALA A 157 17.50 -6.23 5.08
C ALA A 157 18.85 -5.82 5.71
N LEU A 158 19.85 -6.69 5.65
CA LEU A 158 21.20 -6.41 6.12
C LEU A 158 21.84 -5.23 5.35
N ARG A 159 21.76 -5.21 4.02
CA ARG A 159 22.27 -4.08 3.20
C ARG A 159 21.53 -2.78 3.49
N HIS A 160 20.24 -2.82 3.83
CA HIS A 160 19.49 -1.64 4.28
C HIS A 160 20.00 -1.16 5.64
N ALA A 161 20.08 -2.05 6.63
CA ALA A 161 20.58 -1.73 7.96
C ALA A 161 21.99 -1.11 7.92
N LEU A 162 22.92 -1.68 7.14
CA LEU A 162 24.29 -1.18 6.95
C LEU A 162 24.38 0.18 6.21
N ARG A 163 23.35 0.58 5.45
CA ARG A 163 23.27 1.89 4.78
C ARG A 163 22.56 2.95 5.61
N ARG A 164 21.48 2.56 6.31
CA ARG A 164 20.55 3.45 7.03
C ARG A 164 20.95 3.64 8.49
N HIS A 165 21.45 2.58 9.13
CA HIS A 165 21.80 2.51 10.55
C HIS A 165 23.26 2.10 10.78
N GLY A 166 24.13 2.30 9.78
CA GLY A 166 25.54 1.89 9.82
C GLY A 166 26.28 2.38 11.06
N GLU A 167 25.99 3.58 11.54
CA GLU A 167 26.57 4.16 12.77
C GLU A 167 26.27 3.35 14.04
N LYS A 168 25.15 2.61 14.09
CA LYS A 168 24.81 1.72 15.21
C LYS A 168 25.55 0.38 15.11
N ILE A 169 25.88 -0.05 13.89
CA ILE A 169 26.45 -1.38 13.59
C ILE A 169 27.98 -1.35 13.59
N PHE A 170 28.60 -0.28 13.09
CA PHE A 170 30.04 -0.18 12.94
C PHE A 170 30.57 1.24 13.15
N GLN A 171 31.84 1.32 13.56
CA GLN A 171 32.62 2.53 13.68
C GLN A 171 33.71 2.56 12.61
N THR A 172 34.04 3.76 12.15
CA THR A 172 35.10 4.00 11.17
C THR A 172 36.23 4.76 11.85
N GLU A 173 37.40 4.15 11.98
CA GLU A 173 38.60 4.75 12.59
C GLU A 173 39.61 5.04 11.48
N LYS A 174 39.93 6.32 11.26
CA LYS A 174 41.00 6.72 10.33
C LYS A 174 42.30 6.77 11.09
N LYS A 175 43.14 5.76 10.94
CA LYS A 175 44.47 5.75 11.57
C LYS A 175 45.51 6.38 10.65
N PRO A 176 46.39 7.24 11.18
CA PRO A 176 47.58 7.64 10.46
C PRO A 176 48.48 6.41 10.28
N VAL A 177 48.86 6.12 9.04
CA VAL A 177 49.78 5.05 8.66
C VAL A 177 51.02 5.67 8.04
N ASP A 178 52.16 5.04 8.30
CA ASP A 178 53.48 5.50 7.88
C ASP A 178 53.48 5.77 6.36
N PRO A 179 53.84 6.99 5.91
CA PRO A 179 53.74 7.37 4.50
C PRO A 179 54.61 6.45 3.62
N PRO A 180 54.18 6.14 2.39
CA PRO A 180 54.86 5.15 1.56
C PRO A 180 56.33 5.54 1.34
N LYS A 181 57.26 4.65 1.71
CA LYS A 181 58.70 4.90 1.58
C LYS A 181 59.11 4.88 0.10
N GLY A 182 59.51 6.04 -0.43
CA GLY A 182 60.01 6.19 -1.79
C GLY A 182 60.42 7.64 -2.08
N ASN A 183 61.44 7.82 -2.93
CA ASN A 183 61.84 9.15 -3.39
C ASN A 183 60.94 9.58 -4.56
N PHE A 184 59.83 10.25 -4.25
CA PHE A 184 58.83 10.67 -5.23
C PHE A 184 59.11 12.09 -5.72
N THR A 185 59.67 12.21 -6.92
CA THR A 185 60.02 13.50 -7.55
C THR A 185 58.90 14.11 -8.40
N PHE A 186 57.79 13.39 -8.61
CA PHE A 186 56.61 13.86 -9.34
C PHE A 186 55.36 13.04 -9.04
N VAL A 187 54.20 13.69 -9.07
CA VAL A 187 52.88 13.07 -8.86
C VAL A 187 51.96 13.41 -10.02
N ASN A 188 51.21 12.42 -10.50
CA ASN A 188 50.24 12.64 -11.57
C ASN A 188 48.87 13.04 -11.00
N ARG A 189 48.23 13.99 -11.68
CA ARG A 189 46.89 14.50 -11.40
C ARG A 189 45.98 14.21 -12.59
N CYS A 190 44.72 13.86 -12.33
CA CYS A 190 43.71 13.84 -13.39
C CYS A 190 43.37 15.29 -13.80
N GLY A 191 43.67 15.68 -15.03
CA GLY A 191 43.35 17.02 -15.56
C GLY A 191 41.85 17.31 -15.73
N ILE A 192 40.97 16.32 -15.49
CA ILE A 192 39.51 16.44 -15.59
C ILE A 192 38.87 16.55 -14.20
N THR A 193 39.24 15.67 -13.27
CA THR A 193 38.62 15.59 -11.94
C THR A 193 39.44 16.29 -10.84
N GLY A 194 40.67 16.70 -11.16
CA GLY A 194 41.59 17.33 -10.21
C GLY A 194 42.19 16.41 -9.14
N VAL A 195 41.83 15.11 -9.13
CA VAL A 195 42.28 14.12 -8.13
C VAL A 195 43.73 13.70 -8.37
N TRP A 196 44.50 13.55 -7.28
CA TRP A 196 45.85 12.98 -7.30
C TRP A 196 45.81 11.46 -7.53
N LEU A 197 46.45 11.01 -8.60
CA LEU A 197 46.50 9.61 -9.03
C LEU A 197 47.76 8.89 -8.50
N GLY A 198 48.79 9.66 -8.17
CA GLY A 198 50.05 9.19 -7.62
C GLY A 198 51.23 9.22 -8.60
N PRO A 199 52.45 8.87 -8.17
CA PRO A 199 53.63 8.77 -9.00
C PRO A 199 53.54 7.57 -9.96
N PRO A 200 53.97 7.68 -11.23
CA PRO A 200 54.14 6.56 -12.14
C PRO A 200 54.96 5.38 -11.60
N ASN A 201 55.92 5.66 -10.71
CA ASN A 201 56.81 4.66 -10.11
C ASN A 201 56.20 3.94 -8.88
N HIS A 202 54.96 4.27 -8.50
CA HIS A 202 54.28 3.63 -7.37
C HIS A 202 53.51 2.39 -7.83
N HIS A 203 53.63 1.26 -7.12
CA HIS A 203 53.06 -0.03 -7.54
C HIS A 203 51.53 0.00 -7.69
N GLU A 204 50.79 0.77 -6.87
CA GLU A 204 49.34 0.92 -7.01
C GLU A 204 48.90 1.88 -8.12
N TYR A 205 49.83 2.55 -8.83
CA TYR A 205 49.51 3.62 -9.78
C TYR A 205 48.57 3.13 -10.90
N GLN A 206 48.90 2.01 -11.54
CA GLN A 206 48.08 1.44 -12.62
C GLN A 206 46.68 1.03 -12.12
N ALA A 207 46.60 0.39 -10.96
CA ALA A 207 45.31 0.03 -10.33
C ALA A 207 44.49 1.29 -9.99
N THR A 208 45.15 2.36 -9.53
CA THR A 208 44.52 3.64 -9.21
C THR A 208 43.97 4.33 -10.46
N LEU A 209 44.68 4.28 -11.60
CA LEU A 209 44.18 4.78 -12.89
C LEU A 209 42.89 4.09 -13.32
N VAL A 210 42.89 2.74 -13.32
CA VAL A 210 41.72 1.94 -13.72
C VAL A 210 40.55 2.19 -12.78
N ARG A 211 40.78 2.20 -11.46
CA ARG A 211 39.74 2.46 -10.44
C ARG A 211 39.17 3.88 -10.55
N HIS A 212 40.00 4.87 -10.84
CA HIS A 212 39.56 6.26 -11.03
C HIS A 212 38.72 6.41 -12.29
N HIS A 213 39.16 5.83 -13.41
CA HIS A 213 38.39 5.82 -14.65
C HIS A 213 37.03 5.13 -14.48
N GLN A 214 37.02 3.93 -13.91
CA GLN A 214 35.80 3.17 -13.64
C GLN A 214 34.88 3.77 -12.58
N SER A 215 35.35 4.68 -11.71
CA SER A 215 34.48 5.33 -10.71
C SER A 215 33.94 6.68 -11.16
N ARG A 216 34.72 7.50 -11.87
CA ARG A 216 34.34 8.89 -12.20
C ARG A 216 34.29 9.21 -13.70
N LEU A 217 34.89 8.40 -14.57
CA LEU A 217 35.07 8.71 -15.99
C LEU A 217 34.56 7.60 -16.94
N ARG A 218 33.62 6.74 -16.50
CA ARG A 218 33.01 5.67 -17.33
C ARG A 218 32.44 6.14 -18.68
N HIS A 219 32.17 7.43 -18.82
CA HIS A 219 31.57 8.04 -20.02
C HIS A 219 32.60 8.43 -21.09
N MET A 220 33.91 8.25 -20.85
CA MET A 220 34.96 8.54 -21.83
C MET A 220 35.87 7.32 -22.08
N PRO A 221 36.50 7.20 -23.26
CA PRO A 221 37.51 6.18 -23.52
C PRO A 221 38.71 6.29 -22.57
N PHE A 222 39.29 5.14 -22.18
CA PHE A 222 40.46 5.13 -21.28
C PHE A 222 41.68 5.84 -21.88
N SER A 223 41.87 5.77 -23.20
CA SER A 223 42.93 6.47 -23.94
C SER A 223 42.82 8.00 -23.83
N GLU A 224 41.62 8.56 -23.93
CA GLU A 224 41.38 10.00 -23.75
C GLU A 224 41.60 10.44 -22.30
N PHE A 225 41.28 9.59 -21.32
CA PHE A 225 41.61 9.83 -19.91
C PHE A 225 43.13 9.85 -19.71
N GLN A 226 43.84 8.86 -20.25
CA GLN A 226 45.29 8.74 -20.15
C GLN A 226 46.03 9.94 -20.76
N ALA A 227 45.56 10.44 -21.91
CA ALA A 227 46.09 11.65 -22.56
C ALA A 227 45.85 12.95 -21.77
N ARG A 228 44.96 12.94 -20.77
CA ARG A 228 44.63 14.10 -19.92
C ARG A 228 45.19 13.97 -18.49
N ILE A 229 46.12 13.05 -18.27
CA ILE A 229 46.89 12.97 -17.02
C ILE A 229 48.00 14.04 -17.06
N GLN A 230 48.08 14.86 -16.01
CA GLN A 230 49.08 15.91 -15.87
C GLN A 230 50.14 15.49 -14.84
N THR A 231 51.41 15.48 -15.24
CA THR A 231 52.54 15.24 -14.32
C THR A 231 52.90 16.54 -13.62
N VAL A 232 52.69 16.61 -12.30
CA VAL A 232 53.01 17.77 -11.48
C VAL A 232 54.32 17.51 -10.73
N ARG A 233 55.27 18.43 -10.87
CA ARG A 233 56.60 18.40 -10.23
C ARG A 233 56.69 19.48 -9.14
N ASP A 234 55.80 19.36 -8.15
CA ASP A 234 55.66 20.32 -7.05
C ASP A 234 55.71 19.55 -5.71
N GLU A 235 56.54 20.01 -4.79
CA GLU A 235 56.67 19.44 -3.45
C GLU A 235 55.35 19.50 -2.66
N ALA A 236 54.52 20.53 -2.89
CA ALA A 236 53.20 20.63 -2.29
C ALA A 236 52.24 19.55 -2.82
N ALA A 237 52.33 19.22 -4.11
CA ALA A 237 51.54 18.14 -4.72
C ALA A 237 51.99 16.76 -4.23
N ILE A 238 53.30 16.57 -4.02
CA ILE A 238 53.86 15.34 -3.44
C ILE A 238 53.37 15.16 -2.00
N LYS A 239 53.43 16.21 -1.17
CA LYS A 239 52.90 16.20 0.21
C LYS A 239 51.39 15.92 0.24
N ALA A 240 50.58 16.62 -0.56
CA ALA A 240 49.13 16.40 -0.61
C ALA A 240 48.75 14.96 -1.05
N TRP A 241 49.54 14.34 -1.92
CA TRP A 241 49.33 12.92 -2.27
C TRP A 241 49.78 11.97 -1.16
N LEU A 242 50.93 12.23 -0.52
CA LEU A 242 51.39 11.45 0.63
C LEU A 242 50.39 11.51 1.79
N GLU A 243 49.87 12.69 2.12
CA GLU A 243 48.77 12.90 3.08
C GLU A 243 47.50 12.16 2.67
N SER A 244 47.16 12.10 1.38
CA SER A 244 46.00 11.33 0.89
C SER A 244 46.18 9.81 1.04
N LYS A 245 47.42 9.34 1.23
CA LYS A 245 47.80 7.93 1.41
C LYS A 245 48.19 7.59 2.86
N SER A 246 48.45 8.57 3.72
CA SER A 246 48.84 8.37 5.11
C SER A 246 47.66 8.05 6.05
N PHE A 247 46.47 7.76 5.52
CA PHE A 247 45.31 7.37 6.34
C PHE A 247 44.73 6.05 5.84
N VAL A 248 44.88 4.99 6.62
CA VAL A 248 44.11 3.76 6.43
C VAL A 248 42.82 3.88 7.22
N THR A 249 41.72 3.51 6.57
CA THR A 249 40.40 3.46 7.21
C THR A 249 40.18 2.06 7.75
N GLU A 250 40.28 1.89 9.06
CA GLU A 250 39.87 0.68 9.75
C GLU A 250 38.37 0.77 10.09
N PHE A 251 37.67 -0.35 9.94
CA PHE A 251 36.28 -0.51 10.34
C PHE A 251 36.22 -1.43 11.55
N GLN A 252 35.50 -1.04 12.59
CA GLN A 252 35.28 -1.84 13.79
C GLN A 252 33.79 -2.15 13.92
N CYS A 253 33.44 -3.41 14.12
CA CYS A 253 32.06 -3.79 14.44
C CYS A 253 31.73 -3.38 15.89
N ARG A 254 30.52 -2.85 16.11
CA ARG A 254 30.02 -2.45 17.45
C ARG A 254 29.20 -3.56 18.14
N LEU A 255 28.85 -4.62 17.42
CA LEU A 255 28.03 -5.73 17.91
C LEU A 255 28.88 -6.86 18.52
N ASP A 256 30.17 -6.92 18.18
CA ASP A 256 31.11 -7.86 18.79
C ASP A 256 31.49 -7.43 20.22
N ALA A 257 31.45 -8.38 21.16
CA ALA A 257 31.94 -8.17 22.52
C ALA A 257 33.47 -7.95 22.60
N ALA A 258 34.21 -8.42 21.58
CA ALA A 258 35.63 -8.17 21.41
C ALA A 258 35.86 -7.31 20.16
N PRO A 259 36.71 -6.26 20.19
CA PRO A 259 36.81 -5.29 19.10
C PRO A 259 37.55 -5.84 17.87
N VAL A 260 36.82 -6.50 16.97
CA VAL A 260 37.36 -6.98 15.68
C VAL A 260 37.51 -5.80 14.71
N LYS A 261 38.71 -5.65 14.13
CA LYS A 261 39.05 -4.59 13.17
C LYS A 261 39.23 -5.14 11.75
N PHE A 262 38.64 -4.46 10.78
CA PHE A 262 38.61 -4.83 9.36
C PHE A 262 39.24 -3.73 8.52
N THR A 263 40.02 -4.10 7.50
CA THR A 263 40.66 -3.15 6.57
C THR A 263 39.75 -2.74 5.40
N THR A 264 38.67 -3.48 5.15
CA THR A 264 37.70 -3.18 4.10
C THR A 264 36.27 -3.26 4.63
N ARG A 265 35.39 -2.43 4.05
CA ARG A 265 33.95 -2.48 4.33
C ARG A 265 33.36 -3.83 3.97
N GLU A 266 33.78 -4.44 2.86
CA GLU A 266 33.30 -5.74 2.39
C GLU A 266 33.60 -6.88 3.38
N ALA A 267 34.78 -6.86 4.02
CA ALA A 267 35.13 -7.83 5.07
C ALA A 267 34.26 -7.67 6.32
N LEU A 268 33.99 -6.43 6.75
CA LEU A 268 33.03 -6.14 7.82
C LEU A 268 31.61 -6.60 7.44
N GLU A 269 31.12 -6.27 6.24
CA GLU A 269 29.77 -6.68 5.81
C GLU A 269 29.63 -8.21 5.70
N LYS A 270 30.74 -8.93 5.44
CA LYS A 270 30.78 -10.40 5.56
C LYS A 270 30.72 -10.85 7.03
N HIS A 271 31.59 -10.34 7.90
CA HIS A 271 31.58 -10.68 9.34
C HIS A 271 30.21 -10.45 9.98
N VAL A 272 29.59 -9.31 9.71
CA VAL A 272 28.26 -8.98 10.23
C VAL A 272 27.17 -9.94 9.69
N ARG A 273 27.27 -10.39 8.43
CA ARG A 273 26.37 -11.44 7.88
C ARG A 273 26.59 -12.79 8.56
N ASP A 274 27.84 -13.15 8.82
CA ASP A 274 28.19 -14.50 9.28
C ASP A 274 28.05 -14.64 10.80
N THR A 275 28.12 -13.54 11.58
CA THR A 275 28.14 -13.54 13.05
C THR A 275 26.96 -12.82 13.71
N HIS A 276 26.37 -11.79 13.08
CA HIS A 276 25.38 -10.90 13.71
C HIS A 276 24.05 -10.76 12.95
N LEU A 277 23.79 -11.62 11.96
CA LEU A 277 22.57 -11.53 11.14
C LEU A 277 21.30 -11.56 11.99
N ASP A 278 21.21 -12.47 12.96
CA ASP A 278 20.02 -12.64 13.82
C ASP A 278 19.77 -11.44 14.75
N GLN A 279 20.78 -10.60 15.01
CA GLN A 279 20.62 -9.35 15.77
C GLN A 279 20.11 -8.20 14.90
N ILE A 280 20.26 -8.29 13.58
CA ILE A 280 19.97 -7.22 12.61
C ILE A 280 18.71 -7.52 11.80
N VAL A 281 18.41 -8.79 11.55
CA VAL A 281 17.33 -9.28 10.70
C VAL A 281 16.49 -10.27 11.48
N THR A 282 15.20 -9.99 11.61
CA THR A 282 14.20 -10.94 12.11
C THR A 282 13.28 -11.39 10.97
N THR A 283 12.50 -12.45 11.17
CA THR A 283 11.53 -12.96 10.19
C THR A 283 10.10 -12.79 10.68
N ALA A 284 9.18 -12.57 9.73
CA ALA A 284 7.75 -12.51 10.00
C ALA A 284 6.95 -13.13 8.85
N THR A 285 5.93 -13.93 9.16
CA THR A 285 4.95 -14.43 8.19
C THR A 285 3.92 -13.35 7.83
N ASP A 286 3.40 -12.69 8.86
CA ASP A 286 2.48 -11.56 8.78
C ASP A 286 3.19 -10.29 9.24
N TYR A 287 3.39 -9.33 8.34
CA TYR A 287 3.90 -8.01 8.70
C TYR A 287 2.78 -6.97 8.67
N ARG A 288 2.55 -6.29 9.79
CA ARG A 288 1.54 -5.22 9.92
C ARG A 288 2.22 -3.86 9.97
N ILE A 289 1.78 -2.93 9.12
CA ILE A 289 2.30 -1.56 9.04
C ILE A 289 1.15 -0.56 8.88
N SER A 290 1.29 0.63 9.47
CA SER A 290 0.27 1.69 9.32
C SER A 290 0.21 2.20 7.87
N GLY A 291 -0.97 2.60 7.40
CA GLY A 291 -1.15 3.14 6.04
C GLY A 291 -0.27 4.36 5.68
N PRO A 292 0.15 5.24 6.61
CA PRO A 292 1.11 6.29 6.30
C PRO A 292 2.52 5.74 6.07
N ALA A 293 2.97 4.78 6.89
CA ALA A 293 4.30 4.18 6.77
C ALA A 293 4.40 3.22 5.57
N SER A 294 3.30 2.55 5.19
CA SER A 294 3.25 1.69 3.99
C SER A 294 3.48 2.45 2.67
N ARG A 295 3.40 3.79 2.69
CA ARG A 295 3.72 4.67 1.55
C ARG A 295 5.19 5.06 1.46
N GLN A 296 6.00 4.73 2.48
CA GLN A 296 7.40 5.16 2.63
C GLN A 296 8.39 3.98 2.73
N LEU A 297 7.94 2.76 2.41
CA LEU A 297 8.76 1.54 2.39
C LEU A 297 9.99 1.71 1.47
N ALA A 298 11.21 1.43 1.95
CA ALA A 298 12.41 1.56 1.12
C ALA A 298 12.55 0.44 0.07
N HIS A 299 11.92 -0.72 0.25
CA HIS A 299 11.92 -1.78 -0.76
C HIS A 299 10.99 -1.42 -1.93
N PRO A 300 11.51 -1.09 -3.13
CA PRO A 300 10.71 -0.51 -4.21
C PRO A 300 9.63 -1.45 -4.76
N GLY A 301 9.91 -2.76 -4.86
CA GLY A 301 8.91 -3.74 -5.31
C GLY A 301 7.75 -3.95 -4.33
N ILE A 302 7.97 -3.88 -3.02
CA ILE A 302 6.91 -4.00 -2.01
C ILE A 302 6.09 -2.71 -1.98
N ALA A 303 6.74 -1.54 -2.05
CA ALA A 303 6.06 -0.25 -2.19
C ALA A 303 5.15 -0.21 -3.43
N GLU A 304 5.62 -0.73 -4.56
CA GLU A 304 4.83 -0.86 -5.79
C GLU A 304 3.66 -1.84 -5.62
N ALA A 305 3.88 -3.00 -5.01
CA ALA A 305 2.81 -3.98 -4.76
C ALA A 305 1.69 -3.36 -3.88
N VAL A 306 2.06 -2.61 -2.83
CA VAL A 306 1.10 -1.86 -1.99
C VAL A 306 0.36 -0.81 -2.80
N ARG A 307 1.05 -0.05 -3.66
CA ARG A 307 0.46 0.96 -4.53
C ARG A 307 -0.55 0.37 -5.51
N GLN A 308 -0.20 -0.75 -6.16
CA GLN A 308 -1.09 -1.45 -7.10
C GLN A 308 -2.31 -2.04 -6.39
N ALA A 309 -2.12 -2.71 -5.25
CA ALA A 309 -3.21 -3.26 -4.45
C ALA A 309 -4.18 -2.16 -3.99
N TRP A 310 -3.67 -1.00 -3.52
CA TRP A 310 -4.49 0.15 -3.14
C TRP A 310 -5.29 0.71 -4.33
N LEU A 311 -4.70 0.81 -5.53
CA LEU A 311 -5.43 1.26 -6.71
C LEU A 311 -6.57 0.31 -7.10
N ASN A 312 -6.35 -0.99 -6.99
CA ASN A 312 -7.36 -2.01 -7.28
C ASN A 312 -8.51 -1.97 -6.26
N GLU A 313 -8.21 -1.99 -4.97
CA GLU A 313 -9.22 -1.92 -3.90
C GLU A 313 -9.94 -0.55 -3.89
N ARG A 314 -9.26 0.56 -4.18
CA ARG A 314 -9.93 1.88 -4.31
C ARG A 314 -10.96 1.91 -5.43
N ARG A 315 -10.74 1.15 -6.52
CA ARG A 315 -11.72 0.99 -7.61
C ARG A 315 -12.87 0.07 -7.21
N PHE A 316 -12.57 -1.07 -6.60
CA PHE A 316 -13.55 -2.07 -6.19
C PHE A 316 -13.08 -2.77 -4.89
N PRO A 317 -13.53 -2.32 -3.71
CA PRO A 317 -12.92 -2.67 -2.42
C PRO A 317 -13.39 -4.03 -1.88
N LEU A 318 -13.22 -5.10 -2.66
CA LEU A 318 -13.81 -6.40 -2.34
C LEU A 318 -13.15 -7.08 -1.14
N LYS A 319 -11.81 -7.11 -1.07
CA LYS A 319 -11.12 -7.72 0.07
C LYS A 319 -11.37 -6.91 1.34
N THR A 320 -11.25 -5.59 1.23
CA THR A 320 -11.49 -4.65 2.34
C THR A 320 -12.92 -4.76 2.86
N ALA A 321 -13.92 -4.79 1.96
CA ALA A 321 -15.34 -4.93 2.34
C ALA A 321 -15.62 -6.27 3.05
N THR A 322 -14.99 -7.37 2.64
CA THR A 322 -15.14 -8.67 3.30
C THR A 322 -14.66 -8.59 4.76
N HIS A 323 -13.42 -8.16 5.01
CA HIS A 323 -12.88 -8.02 6.37
C HIS A 323 -13.65 -7.01 7.24
N VAL A 324 -14.09 -5.89 6.65
CA VAL A 324 -14.97 -4.93 7.32
C VAL A 324 -16.31 -5.57 7.69
N SER A 325 -16.87 -6.41 6.83
CA SER A 325 -18.18 -7.02 7.06
C SER A 325 -18.22 -7.91 8.31
N ASP A 326 -17.16 -8.69 8.55
CA ASP A 326 -17.06 -9.57 9.71
C ASP A 326 -17.02 -8.76 11.02
N ARG A 327 -16.22 -7.68 11.03
CA ARG A 327 -16.15 -6.74 12.17
C ARG A 327 -17.46 -6.00 12.43
N LEU A 328 -18.17 -5.59 11.37
CA LEU A 328 -19.48 -4.93 11.51
C LEU A 328 -20.57 -5.92 12.02
N ARG A 329 -20.53 -7.20 11.63
CA ARG A 329 -21.41 -8.24 12.20
C ARG A 329 -21.09 -8.48 13.68
N ALA A 330 -19.81 -8.60 14.04
CA ALA A 330 -19.39 -8.72 15.43
C ALA A 330 -19.80 -7.51 16.30
N ALA A 331 -19.89 -6.32 15.69
CA ALA A 331 -20.44 -5.13 16.34
C ALA A 331 -21.98 -5.12 16.49
N GLY A 332 -22.69 -6.15 16.00
CA GLY A 332 -24.14 -6.28 16.10
C GLY A 332 -24.94 -5.53 15.03
N LEU A 333 -24.31 -5.10 13.94
CA LEU A 333 -25.01 -4.40 12.84
C LEU A 333 -25.68 -5.39 11.87
N HIS A 334 -26.83 -5.00 11.35
CA HIS A 334 -27.62 -5.81 10.43
C HIS A 334 -27.27 -5.55 8.97
N PHE A 335 -27.30 -6.62 8.16
CA PHE A 335 -26.97 -6.60 6.74
C PHE A 335 -28.21 -6.93 5.91
N PHE A 336 -28.38 -6.22 4.80
CA PHE A 336 -29.46 -6.48 3.83
C PHE A 336 -29.01 -6.18 2.39
N LYS A 337 -29.75 -6.71 1.40
CA LYS A 337 -29.50 -6.46 -0.02
C LYS A 337 -30.47 -5.41 -0.56
N TYR A 338 -29.97 -4.22 -0.86
CA TYR A 338 -30.68 -3.20 -1.61
C TYR A 338 -30.64 -3.49 -3.12
N ARG A 339 -31.79 -3.35 -3.81
CA ARG A 339 -31.95 -3.60 -5.27
C ARG A 339 -31.35 -4.94 -5.74
N LYS A 340 -31.41 -5.99 -4.89
CA LYS A 340 -30.86 -7.34 -5.09
C LYS A 340 -29.32 -7.45 -5.27
N ALA A 341 -28.58 -6.34 -5.34
CA ALA A 341 -27.15 -6.32 -5.66
C ALA A 341 -26.26 -5.60 -4.63
N ILE A 342 -26.74 -4.53 -4.00
CA ILE A 342 -25.93 -3.68 -3.12
C ILE A 342 -26.09 -4.17 -1.68
N THR A 343 -24.98 -4.54 -1.03
CA THR A 343 -24.98 -4.92 0.40
C THR A 343 -24.89 -3.67 1.26
N CYS A 344 -25.91 -3.46 2.09
CA CYS A 344 -26.01 -2.32 3.00
C CYS A 344 -26.03 -2.79 4.46
N VAL A 345 -25.58 -1.92 5.35
CA VAL A 345 -25.43 -2.12 6.79
C VAL A 345 -26.23 -1.06 7.54
N THR A 346 -26.97 -1.44 8.57
CA THR A 346 -27.79 -0.56 9.41
C THR A 346 -27.87 -1.11 10.84
N THR A 347 -28.29 -0.27 11.78
CA THR A 347 -28.61 -0.62 13.17
C THR A 347 -29.98 -1.28 13.32
N VAL A 348 -30.94 -0.98 12.44
CA VAL A 348 -32.32 -1.50 12.51
C VAL A 348 -32.50 -2.59 11.47
N LYS A 349 -32.90 -3.80 11.89
CA LYS A 349 -33.14 -4.92 10.97
C LYS A 349 -34.31 -4.61 10.04
N PRO A 350 -34.13 -4.53 8.71
CA PRO A 350 -35.25 -4.21 7.82
C PRO A 350 -36.31 -5.31 7.80
N LYS A 351 -37.59 -4.92 7.88
CA LYS A 351 -38.76 -5.80 7.95
C LYS A 351 -39.70 -5.52 6.78
N ARG A 352 -40.35 -6.58 6.28
CA ARG A 352 -41.51 -6.43 5.38
C ARG A 352 -42.77 -6.22 6.20
N PHE A 353 -43.77 -5.59 5.61
CA PHE A 353 -45.14 -5.67 6.13
C PHE A 353 -45.68 -7.08 5.91
N GLU A 354 -46.44 -7.58 6.88
CA GLU A 354 -47.26 -8.79 6.72
C GLU A 354 -48.60 -8.42 6.06
N THR A 355 -49.22 -7.33 6.54
CA THR A 355 -50.42 -6.72 5.96
C THR A 355 -50.28 -5.20 6.02
N LEU A 356 -50.02 -4.54 4.90
CA LEU A 356 -49.97 -3.07 4.85
C LEU A 356 -51.37 -2.43 5.00
N ALA A 357 -52.41 -3.13 4.55
CA ALA A 357 -53.80 -2.65 4.53
C ALA A 357 -54.43 -2.46 5.93
N SER A 358 -53.84 -2.99 7.00
CA SER A 358 -54.29 -2.79 8.39
C SER A 358 -53.62 -1.60 9.08
N MET A 359 -52.70 -0.89 8.39
CA MET A 359 -52.06 0.33 8.89
C MET A 359 -52.92 1.57 8.62
N SER A 360 -52.60 2.71 9.23
CA SER A 360 -53.29 3.98 8.95
C SER A 360 -53.15 4.39 7.47
N GLU A 361 -54.13 5.12 6.93
CA GLU A 361 -54.11 5.62 5.55
C GLU A 361 -52.83 6.42 5.24
N ARG A 362 -52.34 7.20 6.21
CA ARG A 362 -51.11 7.97 6.10
C ARG A 362 -49.85 7.09 6.00
N VAL A 363 -49.76 6.01 6.79
CA VAL A 363 -48.70 5.00 6.66
C VAL A 363 -48.77 4.30 5.31
N GLN A 364 -49.99 3.91 4.87
CA GLN A 364 -50.19 3.30 3.55
C GLN A 364 -49.74 4.24 2.42
N ALA A 365 -50.08 5.53 2.49
CA ALA A 365 -49.67 6.54 1.52
C ALA A 365 -48.15 6.74 1.47
N ILE A 366 -47.47 6.80 2.63
CA ILE A 366 -45.99 6.88 2.71
C ILE A 366 -45.36 5.66 2.02
N VAL A 367 -45.78 4.46 2.39
CA VAL A 367 -45.19 3.21 1.87
C VAL A 367 -45.48 3.04 0.37
N HIS A 368 -46.70 3.36 -0.09
CA HIS A 368 -47.04 3.33 -1.50
C HIS A 368 -46.20 4.34 -2.30
N PHE A 369 -46.08 5.58 -1.82
CA PHE A 369 -45.27 6.61 -2.48
C PHE A 369 -43.81 6.16 -2.66
N LEU A 370 -43.19 5.57 -1.63
CA LEU A 370 -41.80 5.11 -1.67
C LEU A 370 -41.59 3.89 -2.58
N ARG A 371 -42.59 3.03 -2.74
CA ARG A 371 -42.55 1.89 -3.68
C ARG A 371 -42.67 2.34 -5.14
N THR A 372 -43.51 3.35 -5.40
CA THR A 372 -43.69 3.96 -6.72
C THR A 372 -42.47 4.81 -7.12
N HIS A 373 -42.01 5.70 -6.24
CA HIS A 373 -40.95 6.67 -6.52
C HIS A 373 -39.59 6.17 -6.02
N LYS A 374 -38.95 5.34 -6.84
CA LYS A 374 -37.62 4.78 -6.55
C LYS A 374 -36.58 5.88 -6.39
N ASN A 375 -35.82 5.82 -5.29
CA ASN A 375 -34.82 6.82 -4.87
C ASN A 375 -35.39 8.15 -4.35
N ALA A 376 -36.68 8.21 -3.99
CA ALA A 376 -37.24 9.43 -3.40
C ALA A 376 -36.59 9.80 -2.06
N GLY A 377 -36.41 11.10 -1.82
CA GLY A 377 -35.92 11.63 -0.55
C GLY A 377 -37.02 12.24 0.32
N ARG A 378 -36.72 12.53 1.59
CA ARG A 378 -37.66 13.13 2.56
C ARG A 378 -38.38 14.38 2.04
N LYS A 379 -37.68 15.28 1.34
CA LYS A 379 -38.27 16.50 0.73
C LYS A 379 -39.36 16.17 -0.32
N GLN A 380 -39.16 15.14 -1.13
CA GLN A 380 -40.10 14.73 -2.18
C GLN A 380 -41.32 14.02 -1.59
N LEU A 381 -41.12 13.19 -0.56
CA LEU A 381 -42.21 12.58 0.20
C LEU A 381 -43.11 13.63 0.84
N LEU A 382 -42.52 14.64 1.49
CA LEU A 382 -43.27 15.75 2.10
C LEU A 382 -44.03 16.56 1.05
N ALA A 383 -43.38 16.96 -0.05
CA ALA A 383 -44.04 17.71 -1.12
C ALA A 383 -45.25 16.98 -1.73
N ALA A 384 -45.25 15.64 -1.73
CA ALA A 384 -46.36 14.84 -2.25
C ALA A 384 -47.51 14.61 -1.24
N LEU A 385 -47.21 14.53 0.08
CA LEU A 385 -48.20 14.13 1.09
C LEU A 385 -48.72 15.29 1.95
N VAL A 386 -47.89 16.31 2.21
CA VAL A 386 -48.29 17.48 3.03
C VAL A 386 -49.49 18.25 2.48
N PRO A 387 -49.74 18.35 1.15
CA PRO A 387 -50.97 18.98 0.64
C PRO A 387 -52.28 18.32 1.08
N ALA A 388 -52.23 17.08 1.59
CA ALA A 388 -53.41 16.32 2.05
C ALA A 388 -53.30 15.81 3.51
N GLN A 389 -52.18 16.03 4.19
CA GLN A 389 -51.88 15.47 5.52
C GLN A 389 -51.01 16.44 6.34
N PRO A 390 -51.18 16.54 7.67
CA PRO A 390 -50.34 17.41 8.50
C PRO A 390 -48.87 16.94 8.49
N GLU A 391 -47.93 17.88 8.27
CA GLU A 391 -46.49 17.59 8.13
C GLU A 391 -45.93 16.84 9.35
N ASP A 392 -46.19 17.32 10.56
CA ASP A 392 -45.72 16.68 11.81
C ASP A 392 -46.19 15.23 11.93
N GLY A 393 -47.41 14.93 11.45
CA GLY A 393 -47.95 13.57 11.43
C GLY A 393 -47.27 12.67 10.41
N VAL A 394 -46.97 13.18 9.20
CA VAL A 394 -46.19 12.45 8.19
C VAL A 394 -44.77 12.17 8.70
N LEU A 395 -44.17 13.12 9.43
CA LEU A 395 -42.84 12.98 10.00
C LEU A 395 -42.80 12.00 11.17
N ALA A 396 -43.77 12.03 12.08
CA ALA A 396 -43.89 11.08 13.18
C ALA A 396 -44.07 9.64 12.67
N ASP A 397 -44.98 9.42 11.70
CA ASP A 397 -45.18 8.12 11.07
C ASP A 397 -43.91 7.65 10.35
N LEU A 398 -43.22 8.53 9.61
CA LEU A 398 -41.96 8.20 8.94
C LEU A 398 -40.86 7.82 9.94
N HIS A 399 -40.73 8.53 11.05
CA HIS A 399 -39.76 8.21 12.11
C HIS A 399 -40.07 6.84 12.74
N TRP A 400 -41.34 6.54 13.01
CA TRP A 400 -41.77 5.23 13.50
C TRP A 400 -41.47 4.11 12.50
N LEU A 401 -41.80 4.33 11.21
CA LEU A 401 -41.51 3.38 10.12
C LEU A 401 -40.02 3.06 9.97
N ILE A 402 -39.15 4.05 10.22
CA ILE A 402 -37.70 3.88 10.21
C ILE A 402 -37.22 3.12 11.47
N ALA A 403 -37.76 3.45 12.65
CA ALA A 403 -37.39 2.80 13.91
C ALA A 403 -37.79 1.30 13.95
N GLU A 404 -38.95 0.96 13.38
CA GLU A 404 -39.44 -0.42 13.31
C GLU A 404 -38.79 -1.24 12.17
N GLY A 405 -38.13 -0.55 11.23
CA GLY A 405 -37.39 -1.15 10.11
C GLY A 405 -38.22 -1.40 8.85
N HIS A 406 -39.43 -0.85 8.76
CA HIS A 406 -40.28 -0.94 7.57
C HIS A 406 -39.83 -0.02 6.42
N VAL A 407 -39.23 1.12 6.77
CA VAL A 407 -38.57 2.05 5.84
C VAL A 407 -37.10 2.16 6.23
N VAL A 408 -36.23 2.22 5.22
CA VAL A 408 -34.80 2.46 5.40
C VAL A 408 -34.46 3.86 4.89
N GLU A 409 -33.86 4.68 5.75
CA GLU A 409 -33.19 5.93 5.34
C GLU A 409 -31.72 5.62 5.02
N PHE A 410 -31.25 5.98 3.84
CA PHE A 410 -29.84 5.86 3.45
C PHE A 410 -29.05 7.11 3.88
N ALA A 411 -27.73 6.96 3.97
CA ALA A 411 -26.82 8.07 4.29
C ALA A 411 -26.90 9.27 3.34
N ASP A 412 -27.35 9.07 2.09
CA ASP A 412 -27.59 10.12 1.09
C ASP A 412 -29.00 10.74 1.16
N GLY A 413 -29.78 10.43 2.21
CA GLY A 413 -31.12 10.96 2.45
C GLY A 413 -32.24 10.35 1.60
N LYS A 414 -31.95 9.31 0.81
CA LYS A 414 -32.96 8.53 0.10
C LYS A 414 -33.71 7.61 1.06
N LEU A 415 -35.00 7.43 0.80
CA LEU A 415 -35.89 6.55 1.54
C LEU A 415 -36.22 5.32 0.68
N TRP A 416 -36.32 4.15 1.32
CA TRP A 416 -36.71 2.91 0.65
C TRP A 416 -37.60 2.06 1.56
N ALA A 417 -38.81 1.78 1.10
CA ALA A 417 -39.67 0.76 1.69
C ALA A 417 -39.41 -0.59 1.01
N LEU A 418 -39.42 -1.68 1.76
CA LEU A 418 -39.31 -3.02 1.18
C LEU A 418 -40.55 -3.34 0.35
N ASP A 419 -40.36 -3.97 -0.82
CA ASP A 419 -41.44 -4.60 -1.56
C ASP A 419 -42.07 -5.72 -0.72
N ASP A 420 -43.36 -5.96 -0.93
CA ASP A 420 -44.09 -7.08 -0.29
C ASP A 420 -43.43 -8.42 -0.61
N LYS A 421 -43.78 -9.45 0.17
CA LYS A 421 -43.32 -10.81 -0.12
C LYS A 421 -43.85 -11.17 -1.51
N PRO A 422 -43.00 -11.54 -2.49
CA PRO A 422 -43.51 -12.07 -3.75
C PRO A 422 -44.38 -13.29 -3.41
N PRO A 423 -45.51 -13.50 -4.09
CA PRO A 423 -46.37 -14.65 -3.84
C PRO A 423 -45.49 -15.89 -3.91
N ILE A 424 -45.54 -16.71 -2.86
CA ILE A 424 -44.84 -17.99 -2.85
C ILE A 424 -45.47 -18.76 -4.02
N PRO A 425 -44.73 -19.12 -5.08
CA PRO A 425 -45.29 -20.01 -6.08
C PRO A 425 -45.77 -21.26 -5.33
N PRO A 426 -47.01 -21.74 -5.55
CA PRO A 426 -47.50 -22.91 -4.84
C PRO A 426 -46.45 -24.00 -4.97
N ALA A 427 -46.08 -24.61 -3.83
CA ALA A 427 -44.99 -25.55 -3.80
C ALA A 427 -45.28 -26.63 -4.86
N ALA A 428 -44.50 -26.63 -5.93
CA ALA A 428 -44.56 -27.72 -6.90
C ALA A 428 -44.21 -28.97 -6.10
N GLU A 429 -45.20 -29.84 -5.90
CA GLU A 429 -45.02 -31.10 -5.23
C GLU A 429 -43.85 -31.80 -5.90
N LYS A 430 -42.75 -31.98 -5.16
CA LYS A 430 -41.67 -32.82 -5.66
C LYS A 430 -42.29 -34.19 -5.92
N PRO A 431 -42.15 -34.76 -7.13
CA PRO A 431 -42.54 -36.13 -7.37
C PRO A 431 -41.91 -37.02 -6.28
N PRO A 432 -42.65 -37.98 -5.71
CA PRO A 432 -42.14 -38.80 -4.62
C PRO A 432 -40.86 -39.50 -5.05
N GLU A 433 -39.82 -39.35 -4.23
CA GLU A 433 -38.52 -39.98 -4.45
C GLU A 433 -38.70 -41.50 -4.39
N PRO A 434 -38.26 -42.27 -5.42
CA PRO A 434 -38.49 -43.70 -5.44
C PRO A 434 -37.74 -44.39 -4.29
N PRO A 435 -38.32 -45.43 -3.68
CA PRO A 435 -37.73 -46.09 -2.52
C PRO A 435 -36.38 -46.75 -2.89
N PRO A 436 -35.42 -46.82 -1.94
CA PRO A 436 -34.13 -47.42 -2.19
C PRO A 436 -34.27 -48.92 -2.47
N ALA A 437 -33.72 -49.38 -3.60
CA ALA A 437 -33.64 -50.80 -3.90
C ALA A 437 -32.70 -51.53 -2.91
N PRO A 438 -33.05 -52.74 -2.45
CA PRO A 438 -32.20 -53.48 -1.50
C PRO A 438 -30.93 -53.99 -2.19
N ALA A 439 -29.79 -53.84 -1.53
CA ALA A 439 -28.52 -54.40 -1.99
C ALA A 439 -28.47 -55.91 -1.71
N THR A 440 -28.29 -56.72 -2.76
CA THR A 440 -27.89 -58.13 -2.66
C THR A 440 -26.39 -58.30 -2.94
N VAL A 441 -25.78 -59.28 -2.28
CA VAL A 441 -24.32 -59.38 -2.10
C VAL A 441 -23.74 -60.59 -2.83
N ALA A 442 -22.64 -60.39 -3.56
CA ALA A 442 -21.60 -61.39 -3.90
C ALA A 442 -20.32 -60.61 -4.32
N SER A 443 -19.19 -60.62 -3.60
CA SER A 443 -18.20 -61.71 -3.44
C SER A 443 -17.48 -62.04 -4.77
N ALA A 444 -16.15 -62.05 -4.92
CA ALA A 444 -14.98 -61.61 -4.13
C ALA A 444 -13.87 -61.22 -5.16
N GLY A 445 -12.64 -60.76 -4.89
CA GLY A 445 -11.75 -60.50 -3.73
C GLY A 445 -10.44 -59.89 -4.32
N GLU A 446 -9.26 -59.77 -3.71
CA GLU A 446 -8.74 -59.81 -2.34
C GLU A 446 -7.33 -59.15 -2.39
N GLY A 447 -6.79 -58.51 -1.33
CA GLY A 447 -5.45 -57.91 -1.41
C GLY A 447 -4.99 -56.95 -0.30
N ALA A 448 -4.54 -57.52 0.83
CA ALA A 448 -3.57 -56.98 1.82
C ALA A 448 -3.75 -55.56 2.45
N ALA A 449 -3.88 -55.55 3.78
CA ALA A 449 -3.61 -54.39 4.65
C ALA A 449 -2.19 -54.49 5.28
N PRO A 450 -1.69 -53.47 6.02
CA PRO A 450 -2.01 -53.48 7.47
C PRO A 450 -2.17 -52.11 8.18
N ALA A 451 -3.02 -52.15 9.21
CA ALA A 451 -2.95 -51.47 10.52
C ALA A 451 -2.64 -49.96 10.66
N ALA A 452 -3.59 -49.24 11.26
CA ALA A 452 -3.37 -47.98 11.99
C ALA A 452 -3.54 -48.20 13.52
N PRO A 453 -2.87 -47.41 14.39
CA PRO A 453 -2.91 -47.57 15.85
C PRO A 453 -4.17 -46.96 16.53
N PRO A 454 -4.47 -47.35 17.78
CA PRO A 454 -5.68 -46.94 18.52
C PRO A 454 -5.60 -45.50 19.11
N PRO A 455 -6.73 -44.91 19.54
CA PRO A 455 -6.80 -43.52 20.01
C PRO A 455 -6.25 -43.33 21.44
N VAL A 456 -5.70 -42.15 21.70
CA VAL A 456 -5.14 -41.76 23.01
C VAL A 456 -6.24 -41.17 23.91
N THR A 457 -6.43 -41.75 25.08
CA THR A 457 -7.35 -41.26 26.12
C THR A 457 -6.72 -40.10 26.90
N ALA A 458 -7.54 -39.14 27.33
CA ALA A 458 -7.09 -37.99 28.12
C ALA A 458 -6.55 -38.41 29.51
N ALA A 459 -5.52 -37.71 29.98
CA ALA A 459 -4.96 -37.86 31.33
C ALA A 459 -5.16 -36.56 32.15
N GLU A 460 -5.49 -36.75 33.42
CA GLU A 460 -5.73 -35.72 34.44
C GLU A 460 -4.40 -35.18 35.02
N PRO A 461 -4.30 -33.89 35.40
CA PRO A 461 -3.02 -33.30 35.83
C PRO A 461 -2.68 -33.61 37.30
N ALA A 462 -1.43 -34.03 37.53
CA ALA A 462 -0.85 -34.19 38.87
C ALA A 462 -0.35 -32.85 39.47
N PRO A 463 -0.28 -32.71 40.81
CA PRO A 463 0.05 -31.46 41.50
C PRO A 463 1.54 -31.06 41.43
N PRO A 464 1.88 -29.78 41.70
CA PRO A 464 3.25 -29.25 41.55
C PRO A 464 4.23 -29.70 42.65
N PRO A 465 5.56 -29.64 42.39
CA PRO A 465 6.58 -30.04 43.34
C PRO A 465 6.76 -29.01 44.48
N THR A 466 7.11 -29.52 45.67
CA THR A 466 7.47 -28.74 46.86
C THR A 466 8.95 -28.38 46.88
N ASP A 467 9.28 -27.10 47.11
CA ASP A 467 10.64 -26.66 47.43
C ASP A 467 11.13 -27.22 48.79
N PRO A 468 12.43 -27.54 48.94
CA PRO A 468 13.01 -27.95 50.21
C PRO A 468 13.25 -26.75 51.13
N ALA A 469 12.72 -26.81 52.36
CA ALA A 469 12.88 -25.75 53.35
C ALA A 469 14.30 -25.69 53.94
N THR A 470 14.80 -24.46 54.09
CA THR A 470 16.02 -24.11 54.84
C THR A 470 15.95 -24.56 56.29
N ALA A 471 16.97 -25.29 56.78
CA ALA A 471 17.19 -25.51 58.20
C ALA A 471 18.05 -24.38 58.80
N PRO A 472 17.84 -23.98 60.07
CA PRO A 472 18.54 -22.86 60.70
C PRO A 472 19.93 -23.23 61.25
N GLN A 473 20.68 -22.20 61.63
CA GLN A 473 22.03 -22.26 62.20
C GLN A 473 22.07 -22.96 63.56
N SER A 474 23.07 -23.83 63.77
CA SER A 474 23.95 -23.93 64.96
C SER A 474 25.09 -24.90 64.67
#